data_AF-A0A0R0FDH3-F1
#
_entry.id   AF-A0A0R0FDH3-F1
#
_cell.length_a   1.000
_cell.length_b   1.000
_cell.length_c   1.000
_cell.angle_alpha   90.00
_cell.angle_beta   90.00
_cell.angle_gamma   90.00
#
_symmetry.space_group_name_H-M   'P 1'
#
loop_
_entity.id
_entity.type
_entity.pdbx_description
1 polymer ?
#
loop_
_entity_poly.entity_id
_entity_poly.type
_entity_poly.pdbx_seq_one_letter_code
_entity_poly.pdbx_strand_id
1 'polypeptide(L)'
;MQCKDKFLLQSTIVNPNTDVDDLPPDTFNKDGEKSIEDMKLRVVYISPMSPQGSTEDDTVKNSTQKLDANSSETVQRLKEERDAYVLQSRQLQQELDILKRRNRRGDSGFSFTFAVFVGLIGLLCGLLLKLSLSSPPTE
;
A
#
# COMPACT_ATOMS: atom_id res chain seq x y z
N MET A 1 30.92 1.08 18.76
CA MET A 1 30.70 2.52 18.99
C MET A 1 29.29 2.70 19.51
N GLN A 2 29.08 3.37 20.64
CA GLN A 2 27.73 3.72 21.11
C GLN A 2 27.46 5.18 20.71
N CYS A 3 26.46 5.39 19.84
CA CYS A 3 25.98 6.72 19.50
C CYS A 3 25.35 7.36 20.74
N LYS A 4 25.65 8.63 21.03
CA LYS A 4 24.98 9.38 22.10
C LYS A 4 23.98 10.39 21.55
N ASP A 5 23.81 10.41 20.23
CA ASP A 5 22.93 11.34 19.55
C ASP A 5 21.47 11.06 19.90
N LYS A 6 20.70 12.14 19.90
CA LYS A 6 19.27 12.12 20.22
C LYS A 6 18.54 12.95 19.18
N PHE A 7 17.46 12.41 18.66
CA PHE A 7 16.53 13.15 17.81
C PHE A 7 15.34 13.58 18.65
N LEU A 8 14.83 14.78 18.38
CA LEU A 8 13.57 15.26 18.91
C LEU A 8 12.60 15.38 17.74
N LEU A 9 11.51 14.64 17.78
CA LEU A 9 10.38 14.79 16.88
C LEU A 9 9.35 15.66 17.58
N GLN A 10 8.92 16.73 16.94
CA GLN A 10 7.85 17.59 17.43
C GLN A 10 6.70 17.54 16.44
N SER A 11 5.49 17.34 16.93
CA SER A 11 4.27 17.35 16.13
C SER A 11 3.22 18.26 16.74
N THR A 12 2.46 18.93 15.88
CA THR A 12 1.32 19.75 16.29
C THR A 12 0.20 19.61 15.28
N ILE A 13 -1.03 19.86 15.70
CA ILE A 13 -2.21 19.78 14.86
C ILE A 13 -2.39 21.12 14.16
N VAL A 14 -2.44 21.10 12.82
CA VAL A 14 -2.70 22.28 11.98
C VAL A 14 -4.07 22.14 11.31
N ASN A 15 -4.66 23.27 10.90
CA ASN A 15 -5.95 23.23 10.19
C ASN A 15 -5.77 22.53 8.84
N PRO A 16 -6.66 21.60 8.44
CA PRO A 16 -6.53 20.79 7.23
C PRO A 16 -6.37 21.56 5.92
N ASN A 17 -6.74 22.85 5.87
CA ASN A 17 -6.61 23.69 4.67
C ASN A 17 -5.35 24.59 4.70
N THR A 18 -4.45 24.40 5.65
CA THR A 18 -3.21 25.20 5.76
C THR A 18 -2.16 24.62 4.83
N ASP A 19 -1.59 25.44 3.96
CA ASP A 19 -0.44 25.05 3.15
C ASP A 19 0.87 25.09 3.95
N VAL A 20 1.88 24.34 3.52
CA VAL A 20 3.18 24.26 4.23
C VAL A 20 3.88 25.61 4.25
N ASP A 21 3.75 26.41 3.19
CA ASP A 21 4.38 27.73 3.07
C ASP A 21 3.70 28.79 3.95
N ASP A 22 2.45 28.56 4.36
CA ASP A 22 1.65 29.46 5.20
C ASP A 22 1.82 29.18 6.71
N LEU A 23 2.66 28.21 7.09
CA LEU A 23 2.89 27.88 8.49
C LEU A 23 3.70 29.00 9.17
N PRO A 24 3.16 29.65 10.20
CA PRO A 24 3.86 30.74 10.86
C PRO A 24 5.08 30.17 11.63
N PRO A 25 6.19 30.92 11.73
CA PRO A 25 7.45 30.42 12.30
C PRO A 25 7.35 30.08 13.80
N ASP A 26 6.30 30.56 14.46
CA ASP A 26 5.96 30.28 15.86
C ASP A 26 5.09 29.03 16.04
N THR A 27 4.80 28.26 14.99
CA THR A 27 3.95 27.05 15.03
C THR A 27 4.39 26.04 16.09
N PHE A 28 5.70 25.96 16.36
CA PHE A 28 6.29 25.06 17.35
C PHE A 28 6.75 25.76 18.64
N ASN A 29 6.33 26.99 18.88
CA ASN A 29 6.59 27.66 20.15
C ASN A 29 5.61 27.17 21.22
N LYS A 30 6.15 26.81 22.38
CA LYS A 30 5.39 26.23 23.51
C LYS A 30 4.55 27.26 24.28
N ASP A 31 4.58 28.52 23.84
CA ASP A 31 3.98 29.67 24.53
C ASP A 31 2.54 29.96 24.05
N GLY A 32 2.06 29.21 23.04
CA GLY A 32 0.71 29.35 22.48
C GLY A 32 -0.32 28.36 23.04
N GLU A 33 -1.58 28.51 22.64
CA GLU A 33 -2.71 27.62 22.98
C GLU A 33 -2.62 26.23 22.30
N LYS A 34 -1.71 26.06 21.34
CA LYS A 34 -1.58 24.83 20.53
C LYS A 34 -0.87 23.72 21.30
N SER A 35 -1.41 22.51 21.21
CA SER A 35 -0.74 21.32 21.74
C SER A 35 0.44 20.92 20.84
N ILE A 36 1.65 20.90 21.41
CA ILE A 36 2.86 20.38 20.78
C ILE A 36 3.23 19.09 21.51
N GLU A 37 3.34 18.01 20.76
CA GLU A 37 3.78 16.71 21.24
C GLU A 37 5.25 16.50 20.90
N ASP A 38 6.06 16.24 21.94
CA ASP A 38 7.50 16.02 21.83
C ASP A 38 7.82 14.53 22.02
N MET A 39 8.58 13.95 21.09
CA MET A 39 9.03 12.56 21.14
C MET A 39 10.55 12.49 20.97
N LYS A 40 11.24 12.05 22.02
CA LYS A 40 12.71 11.97 22.05
C LYS A 40 13.19 10.57 21.69
N LEU A 41 13.85 10.47 20.54
CA LEU A 41 14.37 9.22 19.99
C LEU A 41 15.87 9.11 20.26
N ARG A 42 16.34 7.89 20.55
CA ARG A 42 17.76 7.58 20.70
C ARG A 42 18.28 6.89 19.46
N VAL A 43 19.54 7.14 19.11
CA VAL A 43 20.21 6.47 17.99
C VAL A 43 20.87 5.19 18.48
N VAL A 44 20.56 4.08 17.80
CA VAL A 44 21.19 2.78 18.05
C VAL A 44 21.84 2.32 16.74
N TYR A 45 23.15 2.05 16.79
CA TYR A 45 23.85 1.45 15.67
C TYR A 45 23.68 -0.06 15.71
N ILE A 46 23.16 -0.62 14.62
CA ILE A 46 23.03 -2.06 14.43
C ILE A 46 24.11 -2.50 13.45
N SER A 47 25.04 -3.34 13.91
CA SER A 47 25.99 -3.98 13.02
C SER A 47 25.25 -5.02 12.17
N PRO A 48 25.51 -5.12 10.85
CA PRO A 48 25.00 -6.24 10.06
C PRO A 48 25.59 -7.53 10.66
N MET A 49 24.72 -8.41 11.16
CA MET A 49 25.12 -9.65 11.82
C MET A 49 25.69 -10.61 10.76
N SER A 50 26.98 -10.93 10.85
CA SER A 50 27.55 -12.07 10.13
C SER A 50 27.09 -13.37 10.82
N PRO A 51 26.62 -14.39 10.09
CA PRO A 51 26.11 -15.61 10.69
C PRO A 51 27.28 -16.55 11.05
N GLN A 52 28.03 -16.28 12.12
CA GLN A 52 28.98 -17.25 12.67
C GLN A 52 29.00 -17.18 14.20
N GLY A 53 28.74 -18.33 14.82
CA GLY A 53 28.67 -18.48 16.28
C GLY A 53 30.01 -18.78 16.95
N SER A 54 30.01 -18.67 18.28
CA SER A 54 30.76 -19.51 19.21
C SER A 54 30.47 -19.08 20.65
N THR A 55 29.91 -20.01 21.42
CA THR A 55 30.31 -20.48 22.76
C THR A 55 30.83 -19.48 23.81
N GLU A 56 30.08 -19.42 24.91
CA GLU A 56 30.45 -19.32 26.35
C GLU A 56 31.84 -18.76 26.71
N ASP A 57 31.90 -17.66 27.47
CA ASP A 57 32.26 -17.67 28.91
C ASP A 57 32.54 -16.24 29.46
N ASP A 58 32.24 -16.09 30.74
CA ASP A 58 32.73 -15.16 31.74
C ASP A 58 32.42 -13.64 31.74
N THR A 59 31.50 -13.31 32.65
CA THR A 59 31.67 -12.43 33.83
C THR A 59 32.26 -11.02 33.62
N VAL A 60 31.50 -10.01 34.11
CA VAL A 60 31.80 -8.56 34.21
C VAL A 60 31.33 -7.64 33.06
N LYS A 61 30.06 -7.71 32.63
CA LYS A 61 29.35 -6.58 31.94
C LYS A 61 27.85 -6.48 32.25
N ASN A 62 27.43 -6.76 33.49
CA ASN A 62 25.99 -6.90 33.86
C ASN A 62 25.22 -5.58 34.11
N SER A 63 25.46 -4.48 33.39
CA SER A 63 24.55 -3.32 33.51
C SER A 63 24.35 -2.54 32.23
N THR A 64 25.42 -2.27 31.48
CA THR A 64 25.30 -1.49 30.24
C THR A 64 24.91 -2.36 29.03
N GLN A 65 25.30 -3.64 29.01
CA GLN A 65 25.09 -4.52 27.86
C GLN A 65 23.68 -5.16 27.81
N LYS A 66 23.01 -5.25 28.97
CA LYS A 66 21.66 -5.86 29.08
C LYS A 66 20.55 -4.96 28.51
N LEU A 67 20.78 -3.64 28.48
CA LEU A 67 19.85 -2.67 27.88
C LEU A 67 20.01 -2.60 26.35
N ASP A 68 21.24 -2.70 25.85
CA ASP A 68 21.55 -2.69 24.42
C ASP A 68 21.02 -3.96 23.72
N ALA A 69 21.16 -5.14 24.34
CA ALA A 69 20.64 -6.41 23.81
C ALA A 69 19.10 -6.41 23.70
N ASN A 70 18.40 -5.94 24.74
CA ASN A 70 16.94 -5.86 24.73
C ASN A 70 16.44 -4.81 23.71
N SER A 71 17.14 -3.67 23.59
CA SER A 71 16.82 -2.67 22.57
C SER A 71 17.08 -3.18 21.14
N SER A 72 18.12 -3.98 20.91
CA SER A 72 18.36 -4.58 19.60
C SER A 72 17.35 -5.68 19.28
N GLU A 73 16.99 -6.53 20.26
CA GLU A 73 15.96 -7.57 20.08
C GLU A 73 14.59 -6.98 19.78
N THR A 74 14.19 -5.94 20.52
CA THR A 74 12.91 -5.25 20.27
C THR A 74 12.88 -4.56 18.92
N VAL A 75 13.97 -3.90 18.50
CA VAL A 75 14.05 -3.30 17.16
C VAL A 75 14.08 -4.38 16.06
N GLN A 76 14.73 -5.51 16.31
CA GLN A 76 14.77 -6.63 15.36
C GLN A 76 13.39 -7.27 15.19
N ARG A 77 12.64 -7.46 16.29
CA ARG A 77 11.23 -7.90 16.23
C ARG A 77 10.33 -6.91 15.51
N LEU A 78 10.44 -5.62 15.82
CA LEU A 78 9.68 -4.57 15.13
C LEU A 78 10.04 -4.50 13.64
N LYS A 79 11.29 -4.82 13.27
CA LYS A 79 11.72 -4.91 11.87
C LYS A 79 11.12 -6.12 11.17
N GLU A 80 11.13 -7.29 11.80
CA GLU A 80 10.49 -8.51 11.27
C GLU A 80 8.98 -8.31 11.08
N GLU A 81 8.30 -7.68 12.04
CA GLU A 81 6.89 -7.33 11.92
C GLU A 81 6.65 -6.33 10.78
N ARG A 82 7.48 -5.27 10.69
CA ARG A 82 7.42 -4.29 9.59
C ARG A 82 7.62 -4.95 8.23
N ASP A 83 8.57 -5.87 8.10
CA ASP A 83 8.85 -6.58 6.85
C ASP A 83 7.68 -7.49 6.46
N ALA A 84 7.00 -8.12 7.44
CA ALA A 84 5.79 -8.89 7.19
C ALA A 84 4.64 -8.02 6.64
N TYR A 85 4.41 -6.83 7.21
CA TYR A 85 3.41 -5.89 6.69
C TYR A 85 3.78 -5.30 5.33
N VAL A 86 5.06 -5.06 5.07
CA VAL A 86 5.54 -4.58 3.75
C VAL A 86 5.31 -5.64 2.67
N LEU A 87 5.53 -6.92 2.99
CA LEU A 87 5.23 -8.02 2.08
C LEU A 87 3.71 -8.15 1.81
N GLN A 88 2.89 -8.03 2.85
CA GLN A 88 1.42 -8.03 2.71
C GLN A 88 0.92 -6.87 1.84
N SER A 89 1.49 -5.67 2.02
CA SER A 89 1.14 -4.50 1.21
C SER A 89 1.43 -4.70 -0.28
N ARG A 90 2.54 -5.38 -0.62
CA ARG A 90 2.85 -5.74 -2.02
C ARG A 90 1.82 -6.71 -2.61
N GLN A 91 1.33 -7.68 -1.83
CA GLN A 91 0.27 -8.58 -2.30
C GLN A 91 -1.02 -7.84 -2.61
N LEU A 92 -1.43 -6.92 -1.73
CA LEU A 92 -2.62 -6.07 -1.95
C LEU A 92 -2.48 -5.21 -3.22
N GLN A 93 -1.29 -4.64 -3.47
CA GLN A 93 -1.04 -3.91 -4.71
C GLN A 93 -1.14 -4.81 -5.95
N GLN A 94 -0.64 -6.04 -5.87
CA GLN A 94 -0.73 -7.00 -6.96
C GLN A 94 -2.18 -7.45 -7.23
N GLU A 95 -2.97 -7.67 -6.18
CA GLU A 95 -4.40 -7.98 -6.32
C GLU A 95 -5.17 -6.83 -6.97
N LEU A 96 -4.87 -5.58 -6.58
CA LEU A 96 -5.45 -4.39 -7.20
C LEU A 96 -5.06 -4.23 -8.67
N ASP A 97 -3.82 -4.52 -9.04
CA ASP A 97 -3.38 -4.45 -10.44
C ASP A 97 -4.01 -5.53 -11.32
N ILE A 98 -4.24 -6.73 -10.77
CA ILE A 98 -4.98 -7.81 -11.45
C ILE A 98 -6.45 -7.43 -11.62
N LEU A 99 -7.08 -6.90 -10.57
CA LEU A 99 -8.48 -6.45 -10.63
C LEU A 99 -8.64 -5.27 -11.59
N LYS A 100 -7.70 -4.33 -11.59
CA LYS A 100 -7.65 -3.17 -12.51
C LYS A 100 -7.47 -3.61 -13.97
N ARG A 101 -6.60 -4.58 -14.25
CA ARG A 101 -6.48 -5.19 -15.59
C ARG A 101 -7.75 -5.94 -16.00
N ARG A 102 -8.42 -6.60 -15.05
CA ARG A 102 -9.68 -7.31 -15.32
C ARG A 102 -10.84 -6.34 -15.57
N ASN A 103 -10.89 -5.22 -14.84
CA ASN A 103 -11.86 -4.15 -15.07
C ASN A 103 -11.67 -3.50 -16.45
N ARG A 104 -10.42 -3.29 -16.88
CA ARG A 104 -10.10 -2.84 -18.25
C ARG A 104 -10.37 -3.89 -19.35
N ARG A 105 -10.51 -5.18 -18.98
CA ARG A 105 -10.95 -6.25 -19.89
C ARG A 105 -12.47 -6.46 -19.87
N GLY A 106 -13.18 -5.78 -18.95
CA GLY A 106 -14.65 -5.80 -18.83
C GLY A 106 -15.35 -4.98 -19.91
N ASP A 107 -14.62 -4.08 -20.59
CA ASP A 107 -15.07 -3.47 -21.84
C ASP A 107 -14.87 -4.46 -22.99
N SER A 108 -15.55 -5.61 -22.91
CA SER A 108 -15.70 -6.52 -24.04
C SER A 108 -16.55 -5.80 -25.09
N GLY A 109 -15.86 -5.10 -25.99
CA GLY A 109 -16.44 -4.51 -27.19
C GLY A 109 -17.37 -5.51 -27.89
N PHE A 110 -18.52 -4.98 -28.29
CA PHE A 110 -19.63 -5.66 -28.97
C PHE A 110 -20.24 -6.86 -28.21
N SER A 111 -21.44 -6.64 -27.68
CA SER A 111 -22.21 -7.68 -27.00
C SER A 111 -22.56 -8.82 -27.95
N PHE A 112 -21.96 -10.00 -27.78
CA PHE A 112 -22.28 -11.20 -28.57
C PHE A 112 -23.80 -11.52 -28.53
N THR A 113 -24.47 -11.23 -27.41
CA THR A 113 -25.93 -11.40 -27.32
C THR A 113 -26.66 -10.49 -28.30
N PHE A 114 -26.24 -9.24 -28.46
CA PHE A 114 -26.79 -8.31 -29.44
C PHE A 114 -26.59 -8.82 -30.88
N ALA A 115 -25.42 -9.37 -31.19
CA ALA A 115 -25.13 -9.98 -32.49
C ALA A 115 -26.11 -11.12 -32.83
N VAL A 116 -26.37 -12.00 -31.87
CA VAL A 116 -27.32 -13.11 -32.02
C VAL A 116 -28.75 -12.58 -32.22
N PHE A 117 -29.18 -11.58 -31.46
CA PHE A 117 -30.50 -10.97 -31.64
C PHE A 117 -30.67 -10.33 -33.02
N VAL A 118 -29.70 -9.53 -33.48
CA VAL A 118 -29.75 -8.89 -34.81
C VAL A 118 -29.74 -9.95 -35.91
N GLY A 119 -28.95 -11.01 -35.77
CA GLY A 119 -28.92 -12.14 -36.71
C GLY A 119 -30.26 -12.88 -36.79
N LEU A 120 -30.90 -13.17 -35.65
CA LEU A 120 -32.22 -13.81 -35.62
C LEU A 120 -33.31 -12.93 -36.23
N ILE A 121 -33.30 -11.63 -35.94
CA ILE A 121 -34.25 -10.66 -36.52
C ILE A 121 -34.05 -10.57 -38.03
N GLY A 122 -32.80 -10.49 -38.50
CA GLY A 122 -32.47 -10.48 -39.92
C GLY A 122 -32.88 -11.77 -40.64
N LEU A 123 -32.71 -12.93 -40.00
CA LEU A 123 -33.15 -14.21 -40.53
C LEU A 123 -34.68 -14.29 -40.64
N LEU A 124 -35.41 -13.82 -39.61
CA LEU A 124 -36.86 -13.78 -39.63
C LEU A 124 -37.39 -12.83 -40.71
N CYS A 125 -36.89 -11.60 -40.76
CA CYS A 125 -37.27 -10.62 -41.78
C CYS A 125 -36.90 -11.11 -43.19
N GLY A 126 -35.73 -11.74 -43.36
CA GLY A 126 -35.30 -12.31 -44.63
C GLY A 126 -36.19 -13.47 -45.09
N LEU A 127 -36.59 -14.36 -44.16
CA LEU A 127 -37.58 -15.40 -44.43
C LEU A 127 -38.93 -14.78 -44.81
N LEU A 128 -39.42 -13.80 -44.04
CA LEU A 128 -40.69 -13.11 -44.33
C LEU A 128 -40.68 -12.44 -45.70
N LEU A 129 -39.61 -11.72 -46.06
CA LEU A 129 -39.44 -11.11 -47.38
C LEU A 129 -39.38 -12.18 -48.48
N LYS A 130 -38.68 -13.29 -48.26
CA LYS A 130 -38.61 -14.39 -49.22
C LYS A 130 -39.95 -15.11 -49.39
N LEU A 131 -40.76 -15.19 -48.33
CA LEU A 131 -42.13 -15.71 -48.36
C LEU A 131 -43.11 -14.72 -49.03
N SER A 132 -42.97 -13.41 -48.78
CA SER A 132 -43.83 -12.38 -49.36
C SER A 132 -43.51 -12.05 -50.83
N LEU A 133 -42.24 -12.11 -51.24
CA LEU A 133 -41.84 -11.89 -52.64
C LEU A 133 -41.84 -13.15 -53.49
N SER A 134 -41.97 -14.34 -52.87
CA SER A 134 -42.19 -15.59 -53.60
C SER A 134 -43.66 -15.69 -54.05
N SER A 135 -44.09 -14.77 -54.90
CA SER A 135 -45.28 -14.98 -55.73
C SER A 135 -44.89 -15.92 -56.88
N PRO A 136 -45.68 -16.98 -57.19
CA PRO A 136 -45.42 -17.80 -58.37
C PRO A 136 -45.59 -16.94 -59.63
N PRO A 137 -44.71 -17.09 -60.64
CA PRO A 137 -44.91 -16.40 -61.92
C PRO A 137 -46.25 -16.87 -62.48
N THR A 138 -47.16 -15.93 -62.65
CA THR A 138 -48.44 -16.18 -63.30
C THR A 138 -48.15 -16.33 -64.79
N GLU A 139 -48.61 -17.45 -65.33
CA GLU A 139 -48.56 -17.86 -66.74
C GLU A 139 -49.02 -16.74 -67.70
#